data_AF-A0A2A3JCE8-F1
#
_entry.id   AF-A0A2A3JCE8-F1
#
_cell.length_a   1.000
_cell.length_b   1.000
_cell.length_c   1.000
_cell.angle_alpha   90.00
_cell.angle_beta   90.00
_cell.angle_gamma   90.00
#
_symmetry.space_group_name_H-M   'P 1'
#
loop_
_entity.id
_entity.type
_entity.pdbx_description
1 polymer ?
#
loop_
_entity_poly.entity_id
_entity_poly.type
_entity_poly.pdbx_seq_one_letter_code
_entity_poly.pdbx_strand_id
1 'polypeptide(L)'
;MSRDGRDRRKAESEGGIPDGLLVGVLAFLLGMTFLIWSATGLAGWFAHGAWPNAVTFARTPLALRYLIGHPHDVTGAWPDTPADQLSGYGLFWGLFIGQLMVLVVMTIFVMGTWARWRAVRARRKAGAYARPTPAPAPAPAQVPEPGPTPAAEQVPPHHEVPLPRPEPQPAELPKEAPQPTFSTAPLAVDGKRVGGWERNRAAGALILAPPETRHTTATQAVRDADGPALVITSNPAIWSETKDARAKLGPVLLYDPSHLCDTPARLHWSPSTGCEDKTTAAQRAIALLGPVRPTAKVDQAMADVAETLLRSYLHAAAVEGKAFRHVHRWAQGTQVQDAVRTLRTNPKAASGAAGELEAALTSHPERRDIAQELTARALSALFTVNVRESCTPNRSDALTLDSFVNEGGTLYVVGEPIEDLKANPGAMPLLTALASSVVERGRRMAERSSSGRLDPPLTLVLDDVAAVAPLPQLPELLATGADQGLPTLALLRSQEQARARWPQHELPV
;
A
#
# COMPACT_ATOMS: atom_id res chain seq x y z
N MET A 1 -29.65 59.69 5.07
CA MET A 1 -28.38 60.32 5.53
C MET A 1 -28.15 59.89 6.97
N SER A 2 -26.91 59.47 7.28
CA SER A 2 -26.37 59.06 8.60
C SER A 2 -26.80 57.72 9.21
N ARG A 3 -26.02 56.68 8.88
CA ARG A 3 -25.56 55.65 9.82
C ARG A 3 -24.20 55.14 9.33
N ASP A 4 -23.16 55.85 9.71
CA ASP A 4 -21.78 55.39 9.55
C ASP A 4 -21.03 55.76 10.83
N GLY A 5 -20.25 54.81 11.38
CA GLY A 5 -19.52 55.02 12.63
C GLY A 5 -19.58 53.87 13.64
N ARG A 6 -19.56 52.61 13.22
CA ARG A 6 -19.29 51.52 14.18
C ARG A 6 -18.50 50.30 13.70
N ASP A 7 -17.78 50.37 12.58
CA ASP A 7 -16.97 49.23 12.07
C ASP A 7 -15.48 49.57 11.80
N ARG A 8 -14.85 50.37 12.68
CA ARG A 8 -13.39 50.65 12.60
C ARG A 8 -12.64 50.41 13.91
N ARG A 9 -12.85 49.24 14.53
CA ARG A 9 -11.90 48.67 15.52
C ARG A 9 -11.93 47.14 15.47
N LYS A 10 -11.28 46.55 14.47
CA LYS A 10 -10.77 45.17 14.49
C LYS A 10 -9.83 44.95 13.29
N ALA A 11 -8.72 45.66 13.31
CA ALA A 11 -7.52 45.33 12.57
C ALA A 11 -6.36 45.45 13.56
N GLU A 12 -5.41 44.52 13.47
CA GLU A 12 -4.28 44.26 14.39
C GLU A 12 -4.58 43.28 15.54
N SER A 13 -4.60 41.99 15.19
CA SER A 13 -4.09 40.96 16.10
C SER A 13 -2.74 40.51 15.57
N GLU A 14 -1.69 40.85 16.32
CA GLU A 14 -0.32 40.38 16.20
C GLU A 14 -0.24 38.87 15.96
N GLY A 15 0.72 38.46 15.13
CA GLY A 15 1.14 37.06 15.00
C GLY A 15 1.79 36.59 16.30
N GLY A 16 1.01 35.94 17.16
CA GLY A 16 1.51 35.22 18.33
C GLY A 16 2.16 33.91 17.92
N ILE A 17 3.34 33.63 18.48
CA ILE A 17 3.97 32.30 18.46
C ILE A 17 2.93 31.30 18.99
N PRO A 18 2.66 30.17 18.32
CA PRO A 18 1.66 29.22 18.79
C PRO A 18 1.97 28.78 20.22
N ASP A 19 1.01 28.91 21.12
CA ASP A 19 1.16 28.60 22.56
C ASP A 19 1.72 27.19 22.80
N GLY A 20 1.42 26.24 21.92
CA GLY A 20 1.98 24.89 21.97
C GLY A 20 3.50 24.82 21.72
N LEU A 21 4.05 25.70 20.88
CA LEU A 21 5.48 25.79 20.64
C LEU A 21 6.19 26.44 21.83
N LEU A 22 5.60 27.46 22.44
CA LEU A 22 6.11 28.05 23.68
C LEU A 22 6.12 27.05 24.83
N VAL A 23 5.03 26.31 25.04
CA VAL A 23 4.94 25.27 26.08
C VAL A 23 5.92 24.13 25.81
N GLY A 24 6.08 23.71 24.55
CA GLY A 24 7.02 22.66 24.16
C GLY A 24 8.48 23.06 24.41
N VAL A 25 8.87 24.28 24.03
CA VAL A 25 10.22 24.81 24.27
C VAL A 25 10.48 24.98 25.77
N LEU A 26 9.50 25.46 26.54
CA LEU A 26 9.63 25.59 27.99
C LEU A 26 9.81 24.23 28.68
N ALA A 27 9.03 23.22 28.29
CA ALA A 27 9.14 21.86 28.82
C ALA A 27 10.49 21.21 28.47
N PHE A 28 10.98 21.44 27.24
CA PHE A 28 12.29 20.97 26.81
C PHE A 28 13.43 21.60 27.61
N LEU A 29 13.39 22.91 27.82
CA LEU A 29 14.41 23.63 28.60
C LEU A 29 14.41 23.18 30.07
N LEU A 30 13.24 22.99 30.68
CA LEU A 30 13.13 22.47 32.04
C LEU A 30 13.64 21.03 32.16
N GLY A 31 13.31 20.16 31.20
CA GLY A 31 13.78 18.78 31.15
C GLY A 31 15.30 18.68 30.99
N MET A 32 15.88 19.48 30.08
CA MET A 32 17.32 19.56 29.89
C MET A 32 18.04 20.03 31.16
N THR A 33 17.49 21.05 31.83
CA THR A 33 18.02 21.57 33.10
C THR A 33 18.00 20.50 34.18
N PHE A 34 16.92 19.72 34.29
CA PHE A 34 16.83 18.63 35.26
C PHE A 34 17.82 17.48 34.99
N LEU A 35 17.99 17.10 33.72
CA LEU A 35 18.94 16.06 33.33
C LEU A 35 20.38 16.46 33.67
N ILE A 36 20.78 17.70 33.41
CA ILE A 36 22.14 18.17 33.71
C ILE A 36 22.38 18.25 35.22
N TRP A 37 21.41 18.75 35.98
CA TRP A 37 21.50 18.79 37.44
C TRP A 37 21.65 17.39 38.04
N SER A 38 20.78 16.46 37.63
CA SER A 38 20.81 15.09 38.14
C SER A 38 22.06 14.33 37.68
N ALA A 39 22.51 14.50 36.44
CA ALA A 39 23.76 13.91 35.95
C ALA A 39 24.98 14.42 36.73
N THR A 40 25.04 15.72 37.03
CA THR A 40 26.14 16.30 37.84
C THR A 40 26.15 15.72 39.26
N GLY A 41 24.98 15.65 39.91
CA GLY A 41 24.88 15.13 41.27
C GLY A 41 25.14 13.62 41.38
N LEU A 42 24.62 12.83 40.44
CA LEU A 42 24.90 11.39 40.35
C LEU A 42 26.37 11.12 40.06
N ALA A 43 27.02 11.92 39.21
CA ALA A 43 28.42 11.74 38.90
C ALA A 43 29.31 12.06 40.11
N GLY A 44 29.00 13.11 40.86
CA GLY A 44 29.67 13.40 42.14
C GLY A 44 29.48 12.28 43.18
N TRP A 45 28.26 11.75 43.28
CA TRP A 45 27.94 10.63 44.17
C TRP A 45 28.68 9.33 43.79
N PHE A 46 28.74 8.99 42.51
CA PHE A 46 29.48 7.81 42.04
C PHE A 46 31.00 7.95 42.15
N ALA A 47 31.54 9.17 42.01
CA ALA A 47 32.98 9.41 42.08
C ALA A 47 33.50 9.53 43.53
N HIS A 48 32.73 10.15 44.43
CA HIS A 48 33.20 10.54 45.76
C HIS A 48 32.29 10.05 46.91
N GLY A 49 31.23 9.30 46.61
CA GLY A 49 30.34 8.70 47.61
C GLY A 49 29.36 9.67 48.29
N ALA A 50 29.37 10.96 47.91
CA ALA A 50 28.53 12.00 48.49
C ALA A 50 27.95 12.92 47.40
N TRP A 51 26.76 13.47 47.66
CA TRP A 51 26.16 14.45 46.76
C TRP A 51 26.88 15.80 46.91
N PRO A 52 27.29 16.48 45.82
CA PRO A 52 28.00 17.75 45.90
C PRO A 52 27.14 18.86 46.52
N ASN A 53 27.68 19.59 47.50
CA ASN A 53 26.89 20.52 48.32
C ASN A 53 26.47 21.81 47.59
N ALA A 54 27.18 22.21 46.52
CA ALA A 54 26.95 23.46 45.80
C ALA A 54 26.27 23.29 44.42
N VAL A 55 25.88 22.07 44.05
CA VAL A 55 25.15 21.76 42.81
C VAL A 55 23.66 22.03 43.03
N THR A 56 23.25 23.27 42.76
CA THR A 56 21.87 23.73 42.92
C THR A 56 21.12 23.79 41.59
N PHE A 57 19.85 23.37 41.60
CA PHE A 57 19.00 23.35 40.41
C PHE A 57 18.91 24.73 39.72
N ALA A 58 18.87 25.81 40.52
CA ALA A 58 18.76 27.19 40.04
C ALA A 58 19.95 27.67 39.19
N ARG A 59 21.14 27.07 39.35
CA ARG A 59 22.36 27.46 38.62
C ARG A 59 22.64 26.61 37.39
N THR A 60 21.89 25.54 37.21
CA THR A 60 22.05 24.60 36.10
C THR A 60 21.90 25.23 34.71
N PRO A 61 21.03 26.24 34.47
CA PRO A 61 20.98 26.91 33.16
C PRO A 61 22.29 27.63 32.80
N LEU A 62 22.99 28.19 33.80
CA LEU A 62 24.29 28.85 33.61
C LEU A 62 25.38 27.79 33.32
N ALA A 63 25.37 26.69 34.06
CA ALA A 63 26.26 25.55 33.86
C ALA A 63 26.07 24.92 32.47
N LEU A 64 24.82 24.76 32.02
CA LEU A 64 24.49 24.28 30.66
C LEU A 64 25.08 25.20 29.59
N ARG A 65 24.91 26.52 29.74
CA ARG A 65 25.48 27.49 28.80
C ARG A 65 27.00 27.40 28.75
N TYR A 66 27.66 27.17 29.88
CA TYR A 66 29.11 27.03 29.96
C TYR A 66 29.61 25.73 29.31
N LEU A 67 28.95 24.60 29.59
CA LEU A 67 29.29 23.28 29.04
C LEU A 67 29.12 23.20 27.51
N ILE A 68 28.20 23.99 26.92
CA ILE A 68 28.08 24.11 25.47
C ILE A 68 29.35 24.70 24.86
N GLY A 69 29.98 25.67 25.54
CA GLY A 69 31.24 26.27 25.10
C GLY A 69 32.44 25.40 25.41
N HIS A 70 32.48 24.78 26.59
CA HIS A 70 33.65 24.06 27.12
C HIS A 70 33.22 22.68 27.64
N PRO A 71 33.01 21.69 26.74
CA PRO A 71 32.36 20.42 27.08
C PRO A 71 33.18 19.51 27.99
N HIS A 72 34.48 19.76 28.15
CA HIS A 72 35.37 18.98 29.00
C HIS A 72 35.59 19.59 30.38
N ASP A 73 35.09 20.82 30.64
CA ASP A 73 35.34 21.55 31.88
C ASP A 73 34.10 21.57 32.80
N VAL A 74 33.88 20.43 33.47
CA VAL A 74 32.79 20.28 34.46
C VAL A 74 33.04 21.14 35.70
N THR A 75 34.31 21.38 36.05
CA THR A 75 34.73 22.25 37.14
C THR A 75 34.40 23.72 36.88
N GLY A 76 34.64 24.22 35.67
CA GLY A 76 34.28 25.57 35.25
C GLY A 76 32.77 25.79 35.17
N ALA A 77 31.99 24.72 34.95
CA ALA A 77 30.53 24.79 34.96
C ALA A 77 29.93 24.99 36.37
N TRP A 78 30.67 24.63 37.43
CA TRP A 78 30.24 24.70 38.83
C TRP A 78 31.31 25.35 39.72
N PRO A 79 31.59 26.65 39.56
CA PRO A 79 32.75 27.31 40.17
C PRO A 79 32.71 27.36 41.71
N ASP A 80 31.51 27.32 42.31
CA ASP A 80 31.31 27.33 43.76
C ASP A 80 31.37 25.92 44.39
N THR A 81 31.58 24.88 43.58
CA THR A 81 31.74 23.50 44.07
C THR A 81 33.22 23.15 44.14
N PRO A 82 33.73 22.68 45.29
CA PRO A 82 35.10 22.20 45.40
C PRO A 82 35.43 21.15 44.33
N ALA A 83 36.56 21.30 43.63
CA ALA A 83 36.92 20.46 42.48
C ALA A 83 37.13 18.98 42.86
N ASP A 84 37.42 18.69 44.12
CA ASP A 84 37.51 17.37 44.73
C ASP A 84 36.16 16.67 44.92
N GLN A 85 35.04 17.36 44.69
CA GLN A 85 33.69 16.79 44.76
C GLN A 85 33.08 16.53 43.38
N LEU A 86 33.73 16.99 42.31
CA LEU A 86 33.22 16.90 40.93
C LEU A 86 33.89 15.73 40.19
N SER A 87 33.08 14.93 39.49
CA SER A 87 33.58 13.83 38.68
C SER A 87 34.34 14.31 37.44
N GLY A 88 35.23 13.47 36.92
CA GLY A 88 35.78 13.66 35.56
C GLY A 88 34.68 13.72 34.48
N TYR A 89 34.95 14.45 33.40
CA TYR A 89 33.98 14.74 32.33
C TYR A 89 33.33 13.48 31.74
N GLY A 90 34.07 12.36 31.65
CA GLY A 90 33.56 11.11 31.08
C GLY A 90 32.40 10.49 31.86
N LEU A 91 32.46 10.53 33.20
CA LEU A 91 31.39 9.97 34.06
C LEU A 91 30.12 10.83 33.99
N PHE A 92 30.31 12.16 33.99
CA PHE A 92 29.22 13.12 33.80
C PHE A 92 28.48 12.90 32.47
N TRP A 93 29.20 12.86 31.35
CA TRP A 93 28.59 12.66 30.03
C TRP A 93 27.97 11.26 29.88
N GLY A 94 28.59 10.23 30.45
CA GLY A 94 28.02 8.87 30.47
C GLY A 94 26.68 8.80 31.18
N LEU A 95 26.55 9.44 32.35
CA LEU A 95 25.30 9.49 33.11
C LEU A 95 24.24 10.36 32.42
N PHE A 96 24.64 11.49 31.85
CA PHE A 96 23.72 12.35 31.09
C PHE A 96 23.13 11.63 29.86
N ILE A 97 23.97 10.99 29.04
CA ILE A 97 23.52 10.23 27.87
C ILE A 97 22.68 9.02 28.29
N GLY A 98 23.07 8.32 29.37
CA GLY A 98 22.32 7.21 29.92
C GLY A 98 20.91 7.61 30.36
N GLN A 99 20.77 8.70 31.10
CA GLN A 99 19.48 9.24 31.52
C GLN A 99 18.61 9.67 30.33
N LEU A 100 19.21 10.32 29.33
CA LEU A 100 18.51 10.73 28.10
C LEU A 100 17.96 9.50 27.36
N MET A 101 18.76 8.43 27.23
CA MET A 101 18.34 7.19 26.59
C MET A 101 17.18 6.53 27.34
N VAL A 102 17.26 6.45 28.68
CA VAL A 102 16.17 5.92 29.52
C VAL A 102 14.89 6.73 29.35
N LEU A 103 14.98 8.06 29.34
CA LEU A 103 13.82 8.94 29.15
C LEU A 103 13.17 8.71 27.78
N VAL A 104 13.96 8.65 26.70
CA VAL A 104 13.45 8.38 25.34
C VAL A 104 12.76 7.02 25.27
N VAL A 105 13.38 5.97 25.82
CA VAL A 105 12.79 4.63 25.84
C VAL A 105 11.48 4.63 26.64
N MET A 106 11.45 5.29 27.80
CA MET A 106 10.25 5.40 28.63
C MET A 106 9.13 6.17 27.93
N THR A 107 9.44 7.26 27.22
CA THR A 107 8.46 8.02 26.42
C THR A 107 7.86 7.16 25.31
N ILE A 108 8.69 6.42 24.55
CA ILE A 108 8.22 5.51 23.50
C ILE A 108 7.35 4.40 24.09
N PHE A 109 7.75 3.84 25.24
CA PHE A 109 7.00 2.80 25.95
C PHE A 109 5.64 3.29 26.46
N VAL A 110 5.58 4.47 27.07
CA VAL A 110 4.34 5.10 27.53
C VAL A 110 3.42 5.43 26.35
N MET A 111 3.96 5.96 25.25
CA MET A 111 3.20 6.24 24.03
C MET A 111 2.61 4.95 23.44
N GLY A 112 3.41 3.88 23.36
CA GLY A 112 3.00 2.57 22.85
C GLY A 112 1.97 1.87 23.74
N THR A 113 2.11 1.93 25.07
CA THR A 113 1.15 1.36 26.02
C THR A 113 -0.16 2.15 26.04
N TRP A 114 -0.10 3.49 25.93
CA TRP A 114 -1.28 4.34 25.85
C TRP A 114 -2.06 4.14 24.54
N ALA A 115 -1.36 4.00 23.41
CA ALA A 115 -1.97 3.67 22.13
C ALA A 115 -2.70 2.30 22.18
N ARG A 116 -2.05 1.28 22.75
CA ARG A 116 -2.69 -0.04 22.97
C ARG A 116 -3.89 0.04 23.93
N TRP A 117 -3.77 0.77 25.03
CA TRP A 117 -4.86 0.92 26.01
C TRP A 117 -6.06 1.69 25.44
N ARG A 118 -5.81 2.71 24.60
CA ARG A 118 -6.85 3.45 23.88
C ARG A 118 -7.55 2.56 22.85
N ALA A 119 -6.80 1.72 22.12
CA ALA A 119 -7.35 0.74 21.19
C ALA A 119 -8.23 -0.30 21.91
N VAL A 120 -7.81 -0.79 23.08
CA VAL A 120 -8.61 -1.73 23.91
C VAL A 120 -9.86 -1.07 24.49
N ARG A 121 -9.80 0.20 24.93
CA ARG A 121 -10.99 0.91 25.42
C ARG A 121 -11.98 1.28 24.31
N ALA A 122 -11.51 1.56 23.09
CA ALA A 122 -12.38 1.72 21.93
C ALA A 122 -13.14 0.41 21.62
N ARG A 123 -12.44 -0.74 21.68
CA ARG A 123 -13.05 -2.08 21.54
C ARG A 123 -14.05 -2.41 22.66
N ARG A 124 -13.78 -2.03 23.92
CA ARG A 124 -14.74 -2.20 25.04
C ARG A 124 -15.97 -1.31 24.92
N LYS A 125 -15.86 -0.07 24.42
CA LYS A 125 -17.02 0.80 24.16
C LYS A 125 -17.89 0.28 23.01
N ALA A 126 -17.29 -0.36 22.01
CA ALA A 126 -18.02 -1.04 20.93
C ALA A 126 -18.76 -2.31 21.43
N GLY A 127 -18.17 -3.06 22.38
CA GLY A 127 -18.82 -4.23 23.00
C GLY A 127 -19.90 -3.89 24.04
N ALA A 128 -19.86 -2.72 24.67
CA ALA A 128 -20.83 -2.31 25.70
C ALA A 128 -22.20 -1.88 25.15
N TYR A 129 -22.34 -1.68 23.84
CA TYR A 129 -23.63 -1.42 23.17
C TYR A 129 -24.31 -2.70 22.66
N ALA A 130 -23.66 -3.86 22.75
CA ALA A 130 -24.28 -5.16 22.47
C ALA A 130 -24.80 -5.78 23.78
N ARG A 131 -25.96 -5.31 24.26
CA ARG A 131 -26.78 -6.13 25.16
C ARG A 131 -27.42 -7.24 24.32
N PRO A 132 -27.34 -8.53 24.72
CA PRO A 132 -28.16 -9.55 24.12
C PRO A 132 -29.62 -9.30 24.52
N THR A 133 -30.49 -9.06 23.53
CA THR A 133 -31.94 -9.16 23.72
C THR A 133 -32.26 -10.64 23.99
N PRO A 134 -32.98 -11.00 25.07
CA PRO A 134 -33.44 -12.37 25.26
C PRO A 134 -34.45 -12.72 24.15
N ALA A 135 -34.22 -13.83 23.46
CA ALA A 135 -35.19 -14.38 22.52
C ALA A 135 -36.48 -14.81 23.27
N PRO A 136 -37.67 -14.73 22.64
CA PRO A 136 -38.90 -15.23 23.24
C PRO A 136 -38.83 -16.74 23.39
N ALA A 137 -39.25 -17.25 24.56
CA ALA A 137 -39.26 -18.68 24.87
C ALA A 137 -40.23 -19.45 23.95
N PRO A 138 -39.90 -20.69 23.53
CA PRO A 138 -40.84 -21.56 22.84
C PRO A 138 -41.97 -22.01 23.78
N ALA A 139 -43.21 -21.92 23.33
CA ALA A 139 -44.36 -22.47 24.04
C ALA A 139 -44.29 -24.01 24.09
N PRO A 140 -44.73 -24.67 25.18
CA PRO A 140 -44.61 -26.12 25.31
C PRO A 140 -45.58 -26.85 24.38
N ALA A 141 -45.07 -27.84 23.64
CA ALA A 141 -45.87 -28.79 22.90
C ALA A 141 -46.70 -29.66 23.85
N GLN A 142 -48.02 -29.66 23.64
CA GLN A 142 -48.93 -30.60 24.29
C GLN A 142 -48.76 -31.99 23.67
N VAL A 143 -48.60 -32.99 24.55
CA VAL A 143 -48.59 -34.42 24.24
C VAL A 143 -50.04 -34.89 24.09
N PRO A 144 -50.40 -35.62 23.01
CA PRO A 144 -51.60 -36.45 23.01
C PRO A 144 -51.26 -37.93 23.26
N GLU A 145 -51.91 -38.51 24.26
CA GLU A 145 -51.99 -39.95 24.56
C GLU A 145 -52.92 -40.71 23.56
N PRO A 146 -52.89 -42.07 23.54
CA PRO A 146 -53.29 -42.89 22.38
C PRO A 146 -54.72 -43.49 22.39
N GLY A 147 -55.25 -43.70 21.17
CA GLY A 147 -56.26 -44.71 20.78
C GLY A 147 -57.71 -44.21 20.57
N PRO A 148 -58.62 -44.94 19.84
CA PRO A 148 -58.47 -46.13 18.99
C PRO A 148 -59.00 -45.96 17.54
N THR A 149 -58.65 -46.91 16.65
CA THR A 149 -59.17 -47.11 15.27
C THR A 149 -60.68 -47.49 15.29
N PRO A 150 -61.48 -47.23 14.23
CA PRO A 150 -61.51 -48.10 13.03
C PRO A 150 -61.83 -47.46 11.64
N ALA A 151 -61.23 -48.07 10.61
CA ALA A 151 -61.78 -48.50 9.30
C ALA A 151 -62.02 -47.55 8.08
N ALA A 152 -61.48 -48.04 6.95
CA ALA A 152 -61.78 -47.82 5.52
C ALA A 152 -61.51 -46.41 4.93
N GLU A 153 -60.78 -46.23 3.82
CA GLU A 153 -61.05 -46.77 2.48
C GLU A 153 -59.74 -46.93 1.66
N GLN A 154 -59.78 -47.83 0.69
CA GLN A 154 -58.67 -48.40 -0.08
C GLN A 154 -58.19 -47.52 -1.24
N VAL A 155 -56.87 -47.51 -1.50
CA VAL A 155 -56.29 -47.42 -2.86
C VAL A 155 -55.02 -48.28 -2.92
N PRO A 156 -54.97 -49.38 -3.69
CA PRO A 156 -53.74 -50.08 -4.04
C PRO A 156 -53.26 -49.77 -5.49
N PRO A 157 -52.01 -50.15 -5.83
CA PRO A 157 -51.10 -49.35 -6.66
C PRO A 157 -50.91 -49.92 -8.08
N HIS A 158 -50.42 -49.09 -9.00
CA HIS A 158 -49.92 -49.56 -10.30
C HIS A 158 -48.43 -49.92 -10.23
N HIS A 159 -48.15 -51.17 -10.58
CA HIS A 159 -46.85 -51.78 -10.81
C HIS A 159 -46.34 -51.53 -12.24
N GLU A 160 -45.03 -51.55 -12.38
CA GLU A 160 -44.21 -51.34 -13.58
C GLU A 160 -43.63 -52.68 -14.07
N VAL A 161 -43.82 -53.05 -15.35
CA VAL A 161 -43.07 -54.12 -16.06
C VAL A 161 -43.25 -54.00 -17.61
N PRO A 162 -42.44 -54.64 -18.50
CA PRO A 162 -41.62 -53.99 -19.54
C PRO A 162 -41.98 -54.36 -21.02
N LEU A 163 -41.26 -53.72 -21.96
CA LEU A 163 -41.35 -53.80 -23.45
C LEU A 163 -41.17 -55.20 -24.09
N PRO A 164 -41.76 -55.38 -25.30
CA PRO A 164 -41.09 -56.07 -26.43
C PRO A 164 -41.20 -55.37 -27.81
N ARG A 165 -40.20 -55.62 -28.68
CA ARG A 165 -40.03 -55.29 -30.15
C ARG A 165 -40.55 -56.47 -31.02
N PRO A 166 -40.62 -56.51 -32.40
CA PRO A 166 -40.22 -55.56 -33.49
C PRO A 166 -41.06 -55.49 -34.83
N GLU A 167 -40.76 -54.46 -35.69
CA GLU A 167 -40.67 -54.34 -37.20
C GLU A 167 -41.86 -54.58 -38.19
N PRO A 168 -41.81 -54.17 -39.51
CA PRO A 168 -41.10 -53.06 -40.22
C PRO A 168 -41.88 -52.31 -41.38
N GLN A 169 -41.32 -51.13 -41.81
CA GLN A 169 -41.31 -50.49 -43.18
C GLN A 169 -42.57 -49.84 -43.84
N PRO A 170 -42.44 -48.94 -44.87
CA PRO A 170 -41.25 -48.33 -45.52
C PRO A 170 -41.27 -46.79 -45.81
N ALA A 171 -40.16 -46.35 -46.41
CA ALA A 171 -39.58 -45.03 -46.74
C ALA A 171 -40.37 -43.97 -47.55
N GLU A 172 -39.94 -42.70 -47.41
CA GLU A 172 -39.77 -41.73 -48.52
C GLU A 172 -38.71 -40.64 -48.18
N LEU A 173 -37.88 -40.29 -49.17
CA LEU A 173 -36.84 -39.24 -49.22
C LEU A 173 -37.26 -38.17 -50.28
N PRO A 174 -36.46 -37.14 -50.67
CA PRO A 174 -36.25 -35.83 -50.05
C PRO A 174 -36.46 -34.64 -51.05
N LYS A 175 -36.62 -33.37 -50.63
CA LYS A 175 -36.39 -32.15 -51.47
C LYS A 175 -36.00 -30.96 -50.58
N GLU A 176 -34.77 -30.46 -50.61
CA GLU A 176 -34.09 -29.58 -51.59
C GLU A 176 -34.40 -28.08 -51.40
N ALA A 177 -33.33 -27.30 -51.35
CA ALA A 177 -33.25 -25.87 -51.02
C ALA A 177 -33.63 -24.94 -52.19
N PRO A 178 -33.81 -23.63 -51.91
CA PRO A 178 -33.24 -22.63 -52.81
C PRO A 178 -32.54 -21.43 -52.11
N GLN A 179 -31.43 -20.99 -52.70
CA GLN A 179 -30.88 -19.62 -52.65
C GLN A 179 -31.37 -18.82 -53.89
N PRO A 180 -30.95 -17.57 -54.15
CA PRO A 180 -31.06 -16.32 -53.39
C PRO A 180 -31.85 -15.25 -54.19
N THR A 181 -32.37 -14.21 -53.54
CA THR A 181 -32.84 -12.99 -54.22
C THR A 181 -32.32 -11.73 -53.52
N PHE A 182 -31.62 -10.89 -54.29
CA PHE A 182 -31.17 -9.57 -53.88
C PHE A 182 -32.31 -8.55 -54.03
N SER A 183 -32.53 -7.71 -53.02
CA SER A 183 -33.24 -6.43 -53.17
C SER A 183 -32.73 -5.41 -52.14
N THR A 184 -32.79 -4.14 -52.52
CA THR A 184 -31.93 -3.01 -52.14
C THR A 184 -32.46 -2.13 -50.99
N ALA A 185 -31.63 -1.92 -49.94
CA ALA A 185 -31.51 -0.76 -49.01
C ALA A 185 -32.71 -0.27 -48.15
N PRO A 186 -32.52 0.50 -47.04
CA PRO A 186 -31.35 0.67 -46.14
C PRO A 186 -31.64 0.46 -44.62
N LEU A 187 -30.63 -0.08 -43.91
CA LEU A 187 -30.19 0.17 -42.52
C LEU A 187 -31.23 0.49 -41.40
N ALA A 188 -31.54 -0.53 -40.60
CA ALA A 188 -31.69 -0.41 -39.14
C ALA A 188 -30.95 -1.58 -38.49
N VAL A 189 -29.87 -1.28 -37.76
CA VAL A 189 -29.01 -2.26 -37.10
C VAL A 189 -29.69 -2.74 -35.83
N ASP A 190 -30.41 -3.86 -35.92
CA ASP A 190 -30.74 -4.70 -34.76
C ASP A 190 -29.88 -5.96 -34.83
N GLY A 191 -28.71 -5.88 -34.19
CA GLY A 191 -27.78 -6.98 -34.08
C GLY A 191 -28.29 -8.05 -33.11
N LYS A 192 -29.08 -9.00 -33.62
CA LYS A 192 -29.17 -10.33 -33.01
C LYS A 192 -27.78 -10.97 -33.03
N ARG A 193 -27.10 -10.96 -31.88
CA ARG A 193 -25.88 -11.75 -31.67
C ARG A 193 -26.22 -13.23 -31.84
N VAL A 194 -25.61 -13.81 -32.86
CA VAL A 194 -25.58 -15.25 -33.12
C VAL A 194 -24.84 -15.93 -31.96
N GLY A 195 -25.43 -17.00 -31.44
CA GLY A 195 -25.01 -17.70 -30.24
C GLY A 195 -23.66 -18.39 -30.32
N GLY A 196 -23.05 -18.52 -29.13
CA GLY A 196 -21.77 -19.16 -28.85
C GLY A 196 -20.78 -18.15 -28.30
N TRP A 197 -20.23 -18.40 -27.10
CA TRP A 197 -19.19 -17.65 -26.34
C TRP A 197 -19.61 -16.88 -25.06
N GLU A 198 -20.79 -17.14 -24.48
CA GLU A 198 -21.15 -16.64 -23.13
C GLU A 198 -20.60 -17.51 -21.98
N ARG A 199 -19.29 -17.84 -21.99
CA ARG A 199 -18.61 -18.50 -20.86
C ARG A 199 -17.62 -17.63 -20.07
N ASN A 200 -17.41 -16.37 -20.45
CA ASN A 200 -16.57 -15.43 -19.68
C ASN A 200 -17.41 -14.43 -18.88
N ARG A 201 -18.07 -14.90 -17.81
CA ARG A 201 -18.88 -14.04 -16.92
C ARG A 201 -18.03 -13.16 -15.97
N ALA A 202 -16.69 -13.27 -16.01
CA ALA A 202 -15.78 -12.59 -15.08
C ALA A 202 -14.83 -11.57 -15.75
N ALA A 203 -14.95 -11.32 -17.06
CA ALA A 203 -14.08 -10.39 -17.77
C ALA A 203 -14.52 -8.94 -17.48
N GLY A 204 -13.81 -8.24 -16.59
CA GLY A 204 -14.09 -6.85 -16.22
C GLY A 204 -15.02 -6.69 -15.01
N ALA A 205 -15.00 -7.63 -14.07
CA ALA A 205 -15.89 -7.61 -12.90
C ALA A 205 -15.21 -6.94 -11.70
N LEU A 206 -15.92 -5.99 -11.07
CA LEU A 206 -15.62 -5.49 -9.73
C LEU A 206 -16.64 -6.08 -8.75
N ILE A 207 -16.19 -6.79 -7.72
CA ILE A 207 -17.09 -7.38 -6.72
C ILE A 207 -16.80 -6.79 -5.35
N LEU A 208 -17.84 -6.29 -4.69
CA LEU A 208 -17.80 -5.88 -3.29
C LEU A 208 -18.20 -7.08 -2.42
N ALA A 209 -17.30 -7.56 -1.58
CA ALA A 209 -17.55 -8.78 -0.82
C ALA A 209 -16.78 -8.83 0.52
N PRO A 210 -17.33 -9.54 1.52
CA PRO A 210 -16.62 -9.80 2.77
C PRO A 210 -15.40 -10.72 2.53
N PRO A 211 -14.44 -10.78 3.48
CA PRO A 211 -13.18 -11.49 3.30
C PRO A 211 -13.30 -12.95 2.85
N GLU A 212 -14.25 -13.72 3.40
CA GLU A 212 -14.43 -15.14 3.06
C GLU A 212 -14.89 -15.35 1.62
N THR A 213 -15.85 -14.54 1.17
CA THR A 213 -16.33 -14.58 -0.23
C THR A 213 -15.24 -14.11 -1.20
N ARG A 214 -14.46 -13.10 -0.83
CA ARG A 214 -13.31 -12.67 -1.65
C ARG A 214 -12.26 -13.77 -1.78
N HIS A 215 -11.89 -14.41 -0.67
CA HIS A 215 -10.93 -15.52 -0.66
C HIS A 215 -11.37 -16.67 -1.57
N THR A 216 -12.61 -17.14 -1.42
CA THR A 216 -13.14 -18.22 -2.26
C THR A 216 -13.21 -17.84 -3.74
N THR A 217 -13.66 -16.62 -4.05
CA THR A 217 -13.79 -16.13 -5.44
C THR A 217 -12.43 -15.93 -6.10
N ALA A 218 -11.47 -15.32 -5.41
CA ALA A 218 -10.11 -15.15 -5.91
C ALA A 218 -9.40 -16.49 -6.11
N THR A 219 -9.51 -17.41 -5.15
CA THR A 219 -8.91 -18.76 -5.26
C THR A 219 -9.44 -19.50 -6.47
N GLN A 220 -10.76 -19.43 -6.71
CA GLN A 220 -11.37 -20.05 -7.87
C GLN A 220 -10.91 -19.38 -9.17
N ALA A 221 -10.88 -18.05 -9.24
CA ALA A 221 -10.40 -17.32 -10.42
C ALA A 221 -8.94 -17.62 -10.77
N VAL A 222 -8.06 -17.82 -9.76
CA VAL A 222 -6.67 -18.22 -9.99
C VAL A 222 -6.56 -19.64 -10.54
N ARG A 223 -7.43 -20.56 -10.09
CA ARG A 223 -7.49 -21.94 -10.60
C ARG A 223 -8.03 -22.01 -12.03
N ASP A 224 -8.99 -21.15 -12.35
CA ASP A 224 -9.64 -21.08 -13.66
C ASP A 224 -8.82 -20.29 -14.70
N ALA A 225 -7.71 -19.66 -14.30
CA ALA A 225 -6.87 -18.93 -15.24
C ALA A 225 -6.11 -19.91 -16.17
N ASP A 226 -6.49 -19.99 -17.44
CA ASP A 226 -5.82 -20.88 -18.40
C ASP A 226 -4.39 -20.41 -18.77
N GLY A 227 -4.16 -19.09 -18.74
CA GLY A 227 -2.92 -18.45 -19.15
C GLY A 227 -2.06 -17.97 -17.97
N PRO A 228 -1.10 -17.05 -18.22
CA PRO A 228 -0.37 -16.39 -17.15
C PRO A 228 -1.31 -15.59 -16.24
N ALA A 229 -0.91 -15.37 -14.99
CA ALA A 229 -1.74 -14.66 -14.01
C ALA A 229 -0.93 -13.67 -13.14
N LEU A 230 -1.55 -12.55 -12.82
CA LEU A 230 -1.11 -11.62 -11.77
C LEU A 230 -2.13 -11.66 -10.64
N VAL A 231 -1.68 -12.02 -9.44
CA VAL A 231 -2.52 -12.13 -8.25
C VAL A 231 -2.05 -11.11 -7.23
N ILE A 232 -2.90 -10.15 -6.87
CA ILE A 232 -2.69 -9.25 -5.74
C ILE A 232 -3.56 -9.74 -4.59
N THR A 233 -3.05 -9.86 -3.37
CA THR A 233 -3.87 -10.26 -2.22
C THR A 233 -3.29 -9.83 -0.87
N SER A 234 -4.17 -9.62 0.10
CA SER A 234 -3.82 -9.49 1.52
C SER A 234 -3.86 -10.82 2.28
N ASN A 235 -4.28 -11.91 1.63
CA ASN A 235 -4.47 -13.22 2.23
C ASN A 235 -3.42 -14.22 1.70
N PRO A 236 -2.38 -14.55 2.49
CA PRO A 236 -1.38 -15.56 2.12
C PRO A 236 -1.97 -16.94 1.80
N ALA A 237 -3.19 -17.25 2.28
CA ALA A 237 -3.85 -18.52 2.00
C ALA A 237 -4.06 -18.74 0.49
N ILE A 238 -4.41 -17.69 -0.27
CA ILE A 238 -4.60 -17.78 -1.73
C ILE A 238 -3.34 -18.29 -2.41
N TRP A 239 -2.17 -17.76 -2.04
CA TRP A 239 -0.89 -18.24 -2.56
C TRP A 239 -0.65 -19.71 -2.17
N SER A 240 -0.80 -20.05 -0.89
CA SER A 240 -0.52 -21.41 -0.41
C SER A 240 -1.43 -22.47 -1.04
N GLU A 241 -2.70 -22.14 -1.30
CA GLU A 241 -3.72 -23.05 -1.83
C GLU A 241 -3.66 -23.23 -3.35
N THR A 242 -2.99 -22.31 -4.07
CA THR A 242 -2.98 -22.30 -5.54
C THR A 242 -1.61 -22.45 -6.18
N LYS A 243 -0.51 -22.14 -5.46
CA LYS A 243 0.86 -22.18 -6.00
C LYS A 243 1.23 -23.52 -6.64
N ASP A 244 0.85 -24.64 -6.04
CA ASP A 244 1.27 -25.97 -6.51
C ASP A 244 0.51 -26.38 -7.78
N ALA A 245 -0.73 -25.92 -7.94
CA ALA A 245 -1.48 -26.09 -9.18
C ALA A 245 -0.91 -25.19 -10.28
N ARG A 246 -0.61 -23.93 -9.97
CA ARG A 246 0.00 -22.97 -10.90
C ARG A 246 1.39 -23.39 -11.37
N ALA A 247 2.19 -23.99 -10.48
CA ALA A 247 3.53 -24.48 -10.81
C ALA A 247 3.55 -25.59 -11.88
N LYS A 248 2.41 -26.24 -12.14
CA LYS A 248 2.25 -27.21 -13.23
C LYS A 248 2.08 -26.55 -14.61
N LEU A 249 1.71 -25.26 -14.63
CA LEU A 249 1.42 -24.50 -15.86
C LEU A 249 2.61 -23.62 -16.26
N GLY A 250 3.34 -23.09 -15.28
CA GLY A 250 4.47 -22.20 -15.53
C GLY A 250 5.20 -21.80 -14.23
N PRO A 251 6.20 -20.92 -14.31
CA PRO A 251 6.94 -20.46 -13.14
C PRO A 251 6.02 -19.69 -12.18
N VAL A 252 6.16 -19.98 -10.88
CA VAL A 252 5.41 -19.28 -9.81
C VAL A 252 6.36 -18.35 -9.07
N LEU A 253 6.10 -17.05 -9.20
CA LEU A 253 6.86 -15.98 -8.58
C LEU A 253 6.06 -15.43 -7.39
N LEU A 254 6.75 -15.12 -6.30
CA LEU A 254 6.16 -14.50 -5.13
C LEU A 254 6.92 -13.23 -4.78
N TYR A 255 6.28 -12.07 -4.92
CA TYR A 255 6.75 -10.81 -4.39
C TYR A 255 6.03 -10.51 -3.07
N ASP A 256 6.75 -10.71 -1.98
CA ASP A 256 6.27 -10.56 -0.60
C ASP A 256 7.37 -9.89 0.25
N PRO A 257 7.58 -8.57 0.07
CA PRO A 257 8.65 -7.83 0.74
C PRO A 257 8.46 -7.76 2.27
N SER A 258 7.25 -8.00 2.77
CA SER A 258 6.92 -8.00 4.20
C SER A 258 7.00 -9.38 4.85
N HIS A 259 7.30 -10.44 4.09
CA HIS A 259 7.41 -11.83 4.56
C HIS A 259 6.13 -12.39 5.21
N LEU A 260 4.98 -12.18 4.57
CA LEU A 260 3.68 -12.68 5.01
C LEU A 260 3.41 -14.16 4.68
N CYS A 261 4.02 -14.70 3.63
CA CYS A 261 3.91 -16.11 3.25
C CYS A 261 4.99 -16.97 3.92
N ASP A 262 4.72 -18.24 4.21
CA ASP A 262 5.72 -19.14 4.79
C ASP A 262 6.62 -19.77 3.70
N THR A 263 7.60 -19.01 3.22
CA THR A 263 8.60 -19.49 2.23
C THR A 263 9.85 -18.61 2.22
N PRO A 264 11.05 -19.17 2.00
CA PRO A 264 12.25 -18.40 1.72
C PRO A 264 12.36 -17.98 0.24
N ALA A 265 11.64 -18.63 -0.68
CA ALA A 265 11.72 -18.36 -2.11
C ALA A 265 10.85 -17.14 -2.46
N ARG A 266 11.50 -15.98 -2.60
CA ARG A 266 10.86 -14.70 -2.91
C ARG A 266 11.58 -14.02 -4.06
N LEU A 267 10.78 -13.44 -4.94
CA LEU A 267 11.26 -12.58 -6.01
C LEU A 267 11.81 -11.29 -5.38
N HIS A 268 13.01 -10.90 -5.80
CA HIS A 268 13.51 -9.54 -5.59
C HIS A 268 13.34 -8.76 -6.90
N TRP A 269 13.00 -7.48 -6.80
CA TRP A 269 12.73 -6.63 -7.94
C TRP A 269 13.14 -5.18 -7.66
N SER A 270 13.99 -4.61 -8.51
CA SER A 270 14.37 -3.19 -8.40
C SER A 270 13.36 -2.30 -9.11
N PRO A 271 12.75 -1.31 -8.43
CA PRO A 271 11.83 -0.38 -9.09
C PRO A 271 12.48 0.50 -10.16
N SER A 272 13.81 0.65 -10.16
CA SER A 272 14.52 1.37 -11.23
C SER A 272 14.69 0.56 -12.52
N THR A 273 14.38 -0.74 -12.54
CA THR A 273 14.53 -1.57 -13.74
C THR A 273 13.67 -1.02 -14.89
N GLY A 274 14.30 -0.81 -16.06
CA GLY A 274 13.66 -0.29 -17.27
C GLY A 274 13.43 1.22 -17.27
N CYS A 275 13.83 1.93 -16.21
CA CYS A 275 13.66 3.39 -16.12
C CYS A 275 14.71 4.17 -16.91
N GLU A 276 15.57 3.51 -17.70
CA GLU A 276 16.34 4.15 -18.77
C GLU A 276 15.41 4.80 -19.80
N ASP A 277 14.23 4.21 -20.02
CA ASP A 277 13.14 4.82 -20.78
C ASP A 277 12.36 5.84 -19.92
N LYS A 278 12.20 7.06 -20.44
CA LYS A 278 11.55 8.17 -19.71
C LYS A 278 10.08 7.87 -19.42
N THR A 279 9.38 7.23 -20.36
CA THR A 279 7.96 6.88 -20.19
C THR A 279 7.79 5.85 -19.08
N THR A 280 8.65 4.82 -19.07
CA THR A 280 8.68 3.80 -18.01
C THR A 280 9.02 4.41 -16.65
N ALA A 281 9.99 5.34 -16.58
CA ALA A 281 10.32 6.05 -15.34
C ALA A 281 9.15 6.89 -14.81
N ALA A 282 8.39 7.55 -15.69
CA ALA A 282 7.21 8.33 -15.31
C ALA A 282 6.08 7.43 -14.79
N GLN A 283 5.72 6.38 -15.54
CA GLN A 283 4.71 5.39 -15.12
C GLN A 283 5.09 4.74 -13.78
N ARG A 284 6.38 4.41 -13.59
CA ARG A 284 6.90 3.87 -12.33
C ARG A 284 6.73 4.83 -11.17
N ALA A 285 7.06 6.11 -11.37
CA ALA A 285 6.91 7.14 -10.35
C ALA A 285 5.44 7.36 -9.96
N ILE A 286 4.52 7.39 -10.94
CA ILE A 286 3.08 7.47 -10.71
C ILE A 286 2.62 6.30 -9.83
N ALA A 287 3.04 5.07 -10.15
CA ALA A 287 2.63 3.89 -9.39
C ALA A 287 3.23 3.85 -7.96
N LEU A 288 4.49 4.27 -7.79
CA LEU A 288 5.11 4.38 -6.45
C LEU A 288 4.44 5.46 -5.59
N LEU A 289 4.06 6.60 -6.17
CA LEU A 289 3.42 7.69 -5.44
C LEU A 289 1.92 7.44 -5.21
N GLY A 290 1.27 6.62 -6.03
CA GLY A 290 -0.18 6.36 -5.98
C GLY A 290 -0.74 6.16 -4.57
N PRO A 291 -0.15 5.28 -3.74
CA PRO A 291 -0.62 5.04 -2.36
C PRO A 291 -0.63 6.25 -1.43
N VAL A 292 0.25 7.23 -1.66
CA VAL A 292 0.43 8.42 -0.81
C VAL A 292 -0.04 9.71 -1.47
N ARG A 293 -0.40 9.66 -2.77
CA ARG A 293 -0.73 10.84 -3.56
C ARG A 293 -1.95 11.57 -2.97
N PRO A 294 -1.86 12.89 -2.71
CA PRO A 294 -3.00 13.66 -2.24
C PRO A 294 -4.15 13.68 -3.27
N THR A 295 -5.38 13.60 -2.78
CA THR A 295 -6.58 13.60 -3.61
C THR A 295 -7.20 14.99 -3.79
N ALA A 296 -6.82 15.94 -2.93
CA ALA A 296 -7.32 17.31 -3.02
C ALA A 296 -6.71 18.03 -4.24
N LYS A 297 -7.53 18.82 -4.95
CA LYS A 297 -7.08 19.57 -6.14
C LYS A 297 -6.04 20.64 -5.84
N VAL A 298 -6.16 21.28 -4.66
CA VAL A 298 -5.18 22.28 -4.19
C VAL A 298 -3.80 21.66 -4.02
N ASP A 299 -3.78 20.37 -3.70
CA ASP A 299 -2.59 19.55 -3.54
C ASP A 299 -2.31 18.73 -4.80
N GLN A 300 -2.38 19.29 -6.02
CA GLN A 300 -1.92 18.58 -7.23
C GLN A 300 -0.54 19.07 -7.68
N ALA A 301 -0.31 20.39 -7.63
CA ALA A 301 0.93 20.99 -8.10
C ALA A 301 2.19 20.41 -7.41
N MET A 302 2.15 20.14 -6.10
CA MET A 302 3.27 19.53 -5.38
C MET A 302 3.39 18.00 -5.60
N ALA A 303 2.35 17.32 -6.11
CA ALA A 303 2.38 15.90 -6.43
C ALA A 303 3.04 15.74 -7.79
N ASP A 304 2.78 16.66 -8.71
CA ASP A 304 3.48 16.75 -9.99
C ASP A 304 4.98 17.03 -9.81
N VAL A 305 5.34 17.86 -8.80
CA VAL A 305 6.75 18.04 -8.40
C VAL A 305 7.31 16.74 -7.81
N ALA A 306 6.61 16.07 -6.90
CA ALA A 306 7.07 14.80 -6.32
C ALA A 306 7.26 13.71 -7.39
N GLU A 307 6.34 13.63 -8.35
CA GLU A 307 6.44 12.76 -9.51
C GLU A 307 7.67 13.09 -10.35
N THR A 308 7.93 14.38 -10.58
CA THR A 308 9.12 14.85 -11.30
C THR A 308 10.42 14.50 -10.59
N LEU A 309 10.48 14.67 -9.26
CA LEU A 309 11.62 14.26 -8.45
C LEU A 309 11.83 12.75 -8.56
N LEU A 310 10.80 11.95 -8.28
CA LEU A 310 10.91 10.49 -8.23
C LEU A 310 11.25 9.89 -9.59
N ARG A 311 10.60 10.32 -10.69
CA ARG A 311 10.93 9.81 -12.03
C ARG A 311 12.36 10.17 -12.45
N SER A 312 12.84 11.36 -12.08
CA SER A 312 14.22 11.78 -12.37
C SER A 312 15.23 10.96 -11.57
N TYR A 313 14.94 10.65 -10.31
CA TYR A 313 15.77 9.78 -9.48
C TYR A 313 15.82 8.34 -10.01
N LEU A 314 14.67 7.79 -10.42
CA LEU A 314 14.58 6.46 -11.03
C LEU A 314 15.40 6.40 -12.33
N HIS A 315 15.24 7.39 -13.20
CA HIS A 315 15.97 7.48 -14.46
C HIS A 315 17.48 7.62 -14.22
N ALA A 316 17.89 8.50 -13.31
CA ALA A 316 19.30 8.67 -12.93
C ALA A 316 19.92 7.39 -12.38
N ALA A 317 19.17 6.62 -11.58
CA ALA A 317 19.65 5.35 -11.06
C ALA A 317 19.78 4.30 -12.16
N ALA A 318 18.82 4.22 -13.07
CA ALA A 318 18.81 3.25 -14.16
C ALA A 318 19.95 3.47 -15.16
N VAL A 319 20.13 4.70 -15.67
CA VAL A 319 21.16 4.99 -16.70
C VAL A 319 22.60 4.81 -16.19
N GLU A 320 22.80 4.94 -14.88
CA GLU A 320 24.09 4.77 -14.20
C GLU A 320 24.29 3.37 -13.63
N GLY A 321 23.26 2.51 -13.65
CA GLY A 321 23.30 1.19 -13.03
C GLY A 321 23.42 1.23 -11.49
N LYS A 322 22.91 2.29 -10.85
CA LYS A 322 22.92 2.41 -9.38
C LYS A 322 21.85 1.55 -8.73
N ALA A 323 22.21 0.94 -7.61
CA ALA A 323 21.26 0.20 -6.77
C ALA A 323 20.12 1.10 -6.26
N PHE A 324 18.93 0.53 -6.07
CA PHE A 324 17.73 1.30 -5.70
C PHE A 324 17.86 2.07 -4.37
N ARG A 325 18.74 1.64 -3.46
CA ARG A 325 19.09 2.38 -2.23
C ARG A 325 19.55 3.83 -2.49
N HIS A 326 20.11 4.13 -3.67
CA HIS A 326 20.49 5.50 -4.04
C HIS A 326 19.25 6.37 -4.29
N VAL A 327 18.21 5.83 -4.94
CA VAL A 327 16.92 6.50 -5.12
C VAL A 327 16.31 6.82 -3.76
N HIS A 328 16.32 5.86 -2.83
CA HIS A 328 15.85 6.09 -1.47
C HIS A 328 16.61 7.23 -0.79
N ARG A 329 17.95 7.24 -0.87
CA ARG A 329 18.78 8.30 -0.28
C ARG A 329 18.46 9.68 -0.86
N TRP A 330 18.28 9.79 -2.18
CA TRP A 330 17.89 11.04 -2.85
C TRP A 330 16.47 11.48 -2.46
N ALA A 331 15.54 10.52 -2.31
CA ALA A 331 14.19 10.75 -1.80
C ALA A 331 14.16 11.22 -0.33
N GLN A 332 15.22 10.99 0.45
CA GLN A 332 15.40 11.58 1.79
C GLN A 332 16.06 12.97 1.77
N GLY A 333 16.24 13.58 0.59
CA GLY A 333 16.88 14.89 0.42
C GLY A 333 18.39 14.86 0.53
N THR A 334 18.99 13.67 0.66
CA THR A 334 20.44 13.50 0.84
C THR A 334 21.13 13.24 -0.49
N GLN A 335 22.25 13.93 -0.76
CA GLN A 335 23.07 13.74 -1.97
C GLN A 335 22.29 13.88 -3.29
N VAL A 336 21.24 14.71 -3.31
CA VAL A 336 20.39 14.93 -4.49
C VAL A 336 21.18 15.45 -5.70
N GLN A 337 22.22 16.25 -5.46
CA GLN A 337 23.11 16.76 -6.51
C GLN A 337 23.86 15.64 -7.25
N ASP A 338 24.04 14.46 -6.65
CA ASP A 338 24.59 13.32 -7.37
C ASP A 338 23.66 12.84 -8.50
N ALA A 339 22.34 12.88 -8.30
CA ALA A 339 21.37 12.51 -9.33
C ALA A 339 21.40 13.52 -10.49
N VAL A 340 21.43 14.82 -10.16
CA VAL A 340 21.60 15.91 -11.14
C VAL A 340 22.88 15.73 -11.96
N ARG A 341 24.02 15.51 -11.29
CA ARG A 341 25.31 15.28 -11.96
C ARG A 341 25.25 14.06 -12.88
N THR A 342 24.63 12.98 -12.41
CA THR A 342 24.45 11.75 -13.20
C THR A 342 23.68 12.04 -14.49
N LEU A 343 22.52 12.70 -14.38
CA LEU A 343 21.69 13.04 -15.55
C LEU A 343 22.38 14.03 -16.50
N ARG A 344 23.25 14.91 -15.99
CA ARG A 344 23.96 15.90 -16.81
C ARG A 344 25.11 15.30 -17.61
N THR A 345 25.80 14.31 -17.04
CA THR A 345 27.08 13.80 -17.59
C THR A 345 26.94 12.48 -18.31
N ASN A 346 25.90 11.69 -18.01
CA ASN A 346 25.72 10.37 -18.62
C ASN A 346 25.07 10.52 -20.02
N PRO A 347 25.71 10.03 -21.09
CA PRO A 347 25.19 10.17 -22.46
C PRO A 347 23.90 9.38 -22.73
N LYS A 348 23.55 8.42 -21.86
CA LYS A 348 22.29 7.67 -21.94
C LYS A 348 21.13 8.39 -21.26
N ALA A 349 21.38 9.48 -20.54
CA ALA A 349 20.33 10.26 -19.91
C ALA A 349 19.47 10.96 -20.97
N ALA A 350 18.16 10.98 -20.75
CA ALA A 350 17.22 11.67 -21.62
C ALA A 350 17.55 13.17 -21.67
N SER A 351 17.48 13.74 -22.88
CA SER A 351 17.74 15.17 -23.08
C SER A 351 16.86 16.03 -22.16
N GLY A 352 17.47 17.02 -21.51
CA GLY A 352 16.79 17.92 -20.58
C GLY A 352 16.46 17.34 -19.20
N ALA A 353 16.69 16.05 -18.93
CA ALA A 353 16.33 15.42 -17.64
C ALA A 353 17.05 16.07 -16.45
N ALA A 354 18.31 16.48 -16.62
CA ALA A 354 19.06 17.18 -15.58
C ALA A 354 18.45 18.55 -15.26
N GLY A 355 18.09 19.34 -16.29
CA GLY A 355 17.48 20.65 -16.11
C GLY A 355 16.07 20.55 -15.52
N GLU A 356 15.31 19.52 -15.89
CA GLU A 356 14.00 19.23 -15.33
C GLU A 356 14.07 18.89 -13.83
N LEU A 357 15.05 18.07 -13.42
CA LEU A 357 15.29 17.80 -12.01
C LEU A 357 15.75 19.05 -11.25
N GLU A 358 16.68 19.83 -11.80
CA GLU A 358 17.13 21.08 -11.17
C GLU A 358 15.99 22.07 -11.00
N ALA A 359 15.15 22.27 -12.03
CA ALA A 359 14.00 23.15 -11.96
C ALA A 359 13.02 22.72 -10.85
N ALA A 360 12.81 21.41 -10.67
CA ALA A 360 11.99 20.90 -9.57
C ALA A 360 12.62 21.19 -8.20
N LEU A 361 13.94 21.05 -8.07
CA LEU A 361 14.69 21.28 -6.82
C LEU A 361 14.87 22.75 -6.45
N THR A 362 14.84 23.65 -7.43
CA THR A 362 14.91 25.10 -7.24
C THR A 362 13.54 25.78 -7.32
N SER A 363 12.46 25.01 -7.42
CA SER A 363 11.09 25.52 -7.41
C SER A 363 10.72 26.13 -6.04
N HIS A 364 9.49 26.64 -5.89
CA HIS A 364 9.00 27.23 -4.64
C HIS A 364 9.33 26.35 -3.42
N PRO A 365 10.04 26.88 -2.40
CA PRO A 365 10.56 26.07 -1.29
C PRO A 365 9.50 25.20 -0.61
N GLU A 366 8.33 25.77 -0.31
CA GLU A 366 7.22 25.04 0.31
C GLU A 366 6.72 23.86 -0.54
N ARG A 367 6.53 24.06 -1.85
CA ARG A 367 6.09 22.99 -2.76
C ARG A 367 7.14 21.89 -2.88
N ARG A 368 8.41 22.28 -2.96
CA ARG A 368 9.53 21.34 -3.01
C ARG A 368 9.63 20.53 -1.72
N ASP A 369 9.50 21.17 -0.56
CA ASP A 369 9.65 20.49 0.74
C ASP A 369 8.51 19.48 0.95
N ILE A 370 7.26 19.84 0.59
CA ILE A 370 6.12 18.91 0.59
C ILE A 370 6.33 17.77 -0.42
N ALA A 371 6.81 18.07 -1.63
CA ALA A 371 7.10 17.05 -2.64
C ALA A 371 8.19 16.07 -2.21
N GLN A 372 9.22 16.57 -1.52
CA GLN A 372 10.29 15.79 -0.94
C GLN A 372 9.75 14.89 0.17
N GLU A 373 8.91 15.41 1.07
CA GLU A 373 8.24 14.64 2.12
C GLU A 373 7.37 13.53 1.53
N LEU A 374 6.61 13.84 0.47
CA LEU A 374 5.77 12.86 -0.22
C LEU A 374 6.60 11.72 -0.83
N THR A 375 7.73 12.06 -1.45
CA THR A 375 8.66 11.09 -2.04
C THR A 375 9.33 10.24 -0.95
N ALA A 376 9.74 10.85 0.17
CA ALA A 376 10.30 10.15 1.32
C ALA A 376 9.28 9.19 1.95
N ARG A 377 8.01 9.62 2.06
CA ARG A 377 6.91 8.81 2.60
C ARG A 377 6.62 7.61 1.72
N ALA A 378 6.58 7.78 0.39
CA ALA A 378 6.39 6.69 -0.56
C ALA A 378 7.46 5.59 -0.45
N LEU A 379 8.68 5.95 -0.08
CA LEU A 379 9.80 5.01 0.03
C LEU A 379 10.17 4.64 1.47
N SER A 380 9.34 5.03 2.45
CA SER A 380 9.63 4.86 3.88
C SER A 380 9.80 3.41 4.32
N ALA A 381 9.19 2.43 3.65
CA ALA A 381 9.38 1.02 4.00
C ALA A 381 10.79 0.49 3.74
N LEU A 382 11.63 1.20 2.97
CA LEU A 382 13.03 0.82 2.73
C LEU A 382 13.95 0.99 3.95
N PHE A 383 13.44 1.61 5.04
CA PHE A 383 14.10 1.53 6.35
C PHE A 383 14.10 0.09 6.90
N THR A 384 13.11 -0.72 6.54
CA THR A 384 13.05 -2.14 6.91
C THR A 384 13.99 -2.97 6.02
N VAL A 385 14.78 -3.85 6.63
CA VAL A 385 15.85 -4.60 5.95
C VAL A 385 15.31 -5.49 4.84
N ASN A 386 14.32 -6.34 5.13
CA ASN A 386 13.75 -7.27 4.15
C ASN A 386 13.12 -6.55 2.94
N VAL A 387 12.43 -5.41 3.16
CA VAL A 387 11.88 -4.59 2.06
C VAL A 387 12.99 -3.97 1.22
N ARG A 388 14.13 -3.59 1.82
CA ARG A 388 15.27 -3.08 1.07
C ARG A 388 15.95 -4.18 0.24
N GLU A 389 16.12 -5.37 0.81
CA GLU A 389 16.65 -6.54 0.10
C GLU A 389 15.70 -6.97 -1.04
N SER A 390 14.39 -6.82 -0.88
CA SER A 390 13.42 -7.04 -1.97
C SER A 390 13.65 -6.15 -3.18
N CYS A 391 14.42 -5.06 -3.05
CA CYS A 391 14.79 -4.17 -4.14
C CYS A 391 16.17 -4.47 -4.76
N THR A 392 16.84 -5.55 -4.36
CA THR A 392 18.15 -5.97 -4.90
C THR A 392 18.03 -7.29 -5.66
N PRO A 393 17.56 -7.27 -6.92
CA PRO A 393 17.40 -8.47 -7.74
C PRO A 393 18.74 -9.12 -8.05
N ASN A 394 18.74 -10.46 -8.03
CA ASN A 394 19.80 -11.22 -8.70
C ASN A 394 19.45 -11.39 -10.19
N ARG A 395 20.39 -11.94 -10.98
CA ARG A 395 20.19 -12.11 -12.42
C ARG A 395 19.04 -13.08 -12.76
N SER A 396 18.83 -14.12 -11.94
CA SER A 396 17.72 -15.06 -12.14
C SER A 396 16.36 -14.40 -11.92
N ASP A 397 16.21 -13.57 -10.89
CA ASP A 397 14.97 -12.86 -10.57
C ASP A 397 14.51 -12.01 -11.76
N ALA A 398 15.43 -11.23 -12.33
CA ALA A 398 15.15 -10.38 -13.48
C ALA A 398 14.72 -11.20 -14.71
N LEU A 399 15.46 -12.28 -15.03
CA LEU A 399 15.15 -13.14 -16.17
C LEU A 399 13.80 -13.84 -16.01
N THR A 400 13.52 -14.41 -14.83
CA THR A 400 12.26 -15.11 -14.57
C THR A 400 11.08 -14.14 -14.57
N LEU A 401 11.24 -12.93 -14.00
CA LEU A 401 10.21 -11.89 -14.11
C LEU A 401 10.01 -11.43 -15.55
N ASP A 402 11.05 -11.41 -16.38
CA ASP A 402 10.94 -11.03 -17.80
C ASP A 402 10.22 -12.09 -18.65
N SER A 403 10.37 -13.37 -18.32
CA SER A 403 9.84 -14.47 -19.13
C SER A 403 8.49 -15.04 -18.65
N PHE A 404 8.10 -14.87 -17.38
CA PHE A 404 6.97 -15.64 -16.80
C PHE A 404 5.66 -15.53 -17.59
N VAL A 405 5.35 -14.37 -18.19
CA VAL A 405 4.12 -14.20 -18.98
C VAL A 405 4.13 -15.12 -20.20
N ASN A 406 5.26 -15.20 -20.91
CA ASN A 406 5.42 -16.08 -22.07
C ASN A 406 5.46 -17.56 -21.67
N GLU A 407 5.87 -17.86 -20.45
CA GLU A 407 5.95 -19.21 -19.90
C GLU A 407 4.66 -19.66 -19.16
N GLY A 408 3.55 -18.92 -19.28
CA GLY A 408 2.29 -19.27 -18.60
C GLY A 408 2.34 -19.16 -17.07
N GLY A 409 3.34 -18.45 -16.55
CA GLY A 409 3.64 -18.32 -15.13
C GLY A 409 2.66 -17.45 -14.35
N THR A 410 2.84 -17.41 -13.03
CA THR A 410 1.98 -16.66 -12.12
C THR A 410 2.82 -15.82 -11.17
N LEU A 411 2.53 -14.53 -11.10
CA LEU A 411 3.12 -13.63 -10.10
C LEU A 411 2.10 -13.36 -8.99
N TYR A 412 2.44 -13.76 -7.77
CA TYR A 412 1.73 -13.36 -6.56
C TYR A 412 2.40 -12.13 -5.95
N VAL A 413 1.61 -11.10 -5.69
CA VAL A 413 1.99 -9.86 -5.02
C VAL A 413 1.21 -9.81 -3.70
N VAL A 414 1.90 -10.07 -2.59
CA VAL A 414 1.27 -10.22 -1.27
C VAL A 414 1.69 -9.06 -0.39
N GLY A 415 0.72 -8.46 0.31
CA GLY A 415 0.97 -7.29 1.14
C GLY A 415 0.01 -7.14 2.30
N GLU A 416 0.43 -6.34 3.29
CA GLU A 416 -0.43 -5.99 4.42
C GLU A 416 -1.60 -5.11 3.95
N PRO A 417 -2.83 -5.35 4.41
CA PRO A 417 -3.95 -4.50 4.06
C PRO A 417 -3.91 -3.20 4.86
N ILE A 418 -3.71 -2.06 4.18
CA ILE A 418 -3.68 -0.72 4.76
C ILE A 418 -4.77 0.15 4.11
N GLU A 419 -5.78 0.50 4.89
CA GLU A 419 -6.92 1.30 4.41
C GLU A 419 -6.76 2.80 4.68
N ASP A 420 -6.12 3.18 5.78
CA ASP A 420 -5.96 4.59 6.14
C ASP A 420 -4.92 5.26 5.23
N LEU A 421 -5.38 6.16 4.36
CA LEU A 421 -4.52 6.94 3.45
C LEU A 421 -3.50 7.82 4.19
N LYS A 422 -3.72 8.12 5.47
CA LYS A 422 -2.79 8.92 6.31
C LYS A 422 -1.79 8.06 7.07
N ALA A 423 -2.00 6.74 7.16
CA ALA A 423 -1.06 5.84 7.80
C ALA A 423 0.25 5.73 7.00
N ASN A 424 1.25 5.09 7.61
CA ASN A 424 2.44 4.68 6.88
C ASN A 424 2.02 3.70 5.77
N PRO A 425 2.35 3.94 4.49
CA PRO A 425 1.93 3.08 3.39
C PRO A 425 2.61 1.71 3.38
N GLY A 426 3.62 1.46 4.23
CA GLY A 426 4.34 0.19 4.27
C GLY A 426 4.94 -0.13 2.89
N ALA A 427 4.92 -1.41 2.51
CA ALA A 427 5.43 -1.85 1.20
C ALA A 427 4.47 -1.55 0.03
N MET A 428 3.27 -1.02 0.27
CA MET A 428 2.25 -0.76 -0.76
C MET A 428 2.77 -0.05 -2.01
N PRO A 429 3.61 1.01 -1.92
CA PRO A 429 4.23 1.65 -3.08
C PRO A 429 4.97 0.69 -4.00
N LEU A 430 5.73 -0.25 -3.43
CA LEU A 430 6.49 -1.24 -4.19
C LEU A 430 5.55 -2.29 -4.82
N LEU A 431 4.53 -2.73 -4.08
CA LEU A 431 3.52 -3.68 -4.57
C LEU A 431 2.75 -3.10 -5.75
N THR A 432 2.24 -1.87 -5.61
CA THR A 432 1.57 -1.12 -6.68
C THR A 432 2.50 -0.96 -7.88
N ALA A 433 3.75 -0.54 -7.66
CA ALA A 433 4.69 -0.33 -8.75
C ALA A 433 4.98 -1.62 -9.54
N LEU A 434 5.28 -2.74 -8.87
CA LEU A 434 5.54 -4.01 -9.55
C LEU A 434 4.32 -4.46 -10.36
N ALA A 435 3.15 -4.48 -9.74
CA ALA A 435 1.91 -4.90 -10.39
C ALA A 435 1.56 -4.02 -11.60
N SER A 436 1.64 -2.69 -11.46
CA SER A 436 1.45 -1.76 -12.58
C SER A 436 2.41 -2.01 -13.74
N SER A 437 3.65 -2.41 -13.47
CA SER A 437 4.61 -2.72 -14.54
C SER A 437 4.37 -4.05 -15.24
N VAL A 438 3.82 -5.03 -14.54
CA VAL A 438 3.39 -6.28 -15.17
C VAL A 438 2.18 -6.03 -16.06
N VAL A 439 1.22 -5.24 -15.58
CA VAL A 439 0.06 -4.80 -16.39
C VAL A 439 0.52 -4.08 -17.66
N GLU A 440 1.40 -3.09 -17.51
CA GLU A 440 1.93 -2.32 -18.64
C GLU A 440 2.71 -3.20 -19.63
N ARG A 441 3.49 -4.16 -19.13
CA ARG A 441 4.14 -5.15 -20.00
C ARG A 441 3.11 -5.97 -20.78
N GLY A 442 2.05 -6.45 -20.12
CA GLY A 442 0.96 -7.17 -20.77
C GLY A 442 0.31 -6.36 -21.88
N ARG A 443 0.03 -5.06 -21.64
CA ARG A 443 -0.49 -4.14 -22.66
C ARG A 443 0.43 -4.00 -23.87
N ARG A 444 1.72 -3.75 -23.64
CA ARG A 444 2.72 -3.66 -24.72
C ARG A 444 2.88 -4.98 -25.48
N MET A 445 2.67 -6.12 -24.82
CA MET A 445 2.66 -7.42 -25.49
C MET A 445 1.42 -7.59 -26.37
N ALA A 446 0.24 -7.17 -25.89
CA ALA A 446 -0.99 -7.16 -26.67
C ALA A 446 -0.89 -6.27 -27.91
N GLU A 447 -0.38 -5.04 -27.76
CA GLU A 447 -0.19 -4.07 -28.86
C GLU A 447 0.73 -4.60 -29.97
N ARG A 448 1.74 -5.40 -29.60
CA ARG A 448 2.69 -6.01 -30.55
C ARG A 448 2.21 -7.35 -31.12
N SER A 449 1.11 -7.89 -30.60
CA SER A 449 0.49 -9.11 -31.10
C SER A 449 -0.21 -8.85 -32.44
N SER A 450 -0.21 -9.84 -33.33
CA SER A 450 -0.86 -9.74 -34.64
C SER A 450 -2.37 -9.49 -34.55
N SER A 451 -3.00 -9.94 -33.47
CA SER A 451 -4.43 -9.72 -33.20
C SER A 451 -4.71 -8.42 -32.43
N GLY A 452 -3.67 -7.68 -32.01
CA GLY A 452 -3.80 -6.55 -31.07
C GLY A 452 -4.24 -6.96 -29.66
N ARG A 453 -4.26 -8.27 -29.37
CA ARG A 453 -4.71 -8.86 -28.12
C ARG A 453 -3.68 -9.86 -27.60
N LEU A 454 -3.51 -9.89 -26.28
CA LEU A 454 -2.67 -10.90 -25.62
C LEU A 454 -3.37 -12.28 -25.62
N ASP A 455 -2.69 -13.29 -26.15
CA ASP A 455 -3.16 -14.67 -26.22
C ASP A 455 -1.96 -15.63 -26.00
N PRO A 456 -1.97 -16.49 -24.94
CA PRO A 456 -3.01 -16.62 -23.91
C PRO A 456 -3.16 -15.34 -23.06
N PRO A 457 -4.37 -15.04 -22.55
CA PRO A 457 -4.62 -13.82 -21.78
C PRO A 457 -3.86 -13.81 -20.45
N LEU A 458 -3.42 -12.63 -20.00
CA LEU A 458 -2.88 -12.41 -18.67
C LEU A 458 -4.02 -12.08 -17.71
N THR A 459 -4.46 -13.06 -16.94
CA THR A 459 -5.57 -12.91 -15.98
C THR A 459 -5.13 -12.09 -14.76
N LEU A 460 -5.88 -11.04 -14.44
CA LEU A 460 -5.61 -10.17 -13.30
C LEU A 460 -6.61 -10.48 -12.18
N VAL A 461 -6.16 -11.11 -11.10
CA VAL A 461 -6.95 -11.38 -9.89
C VAL A 461 -6.51 -10.41 -8.80
N LEU A 462 -7.28 -9.35 -8.61
CA LEU A 462 -6.91 -8.21 -7.78
C LEU A 462 -7.71 -8.23 -6.48
N ASP A 463 -7.32 -9.12 -5.56
CA ASP A 463 -7.94 -9.27 -4.25
C ASP A 463 -7.48 -8.18 -3.28
N ASP A 464 -8.45 -7.51 -2.64
CA ASP A 464 -8.21 -6.42 -1.68
C ASP A 464 -7.37 -5.26 -2.25
N VAL A 465 -7.49 -5.03 -3.55
CA VAL A 465 -6.54 -4.19 -4.31
C VAL A 465 -6.44 -2.76 -3.77
N ALA A 466 -7.54 -2.17 -3.28
CA ALA A 466 -7.52 -0.83 -2.68
C ALA A 466 -6.69 -0.72 -1.39
N ALA A 467 -6.56 -1.82 -0.65
CA ALA A 467 -5.83 -1.88 0.62
C ALA A 467 -4.41 -2.46 0.47
N VAL A 468 -4.11 -3.16 -0.62
CA VAL A 468 -2.82 -3.85 -0.83
C VAL A 468 -1.93 -3.16 -1.86
N ALA A 469 -2.50 -2.80 -3.01
CA ALA A 469 -1.76 -2.25 -4.15
C ALA A 469 -2.71 -1.48 -5.09
N PRO A 470 -3.13 -0.25 -4.74
CA PRO A 470 -4.10 0.51 -5.52
C PRO A 470 -3.52 0.89 -6.88
N LEU A 471 -3.86 0.13 -7.92
CA LEU A 471 -3.36 0.32 -9.28
C LEU A 471 -3.94 1.59 -9.91
N PRO A 472 -3.11 2.53 -10.40
CA PRO A 472 -3.59 3.66 -11.18
C PRO A 472 -4.40 3.25 -12.42
N GLN A 473 -4.05 2.11 -13.03
CA GLN A 473 -4.67 1.59 -14.26
C GLN A 473 -6.02 0.88 -14.03
N LEU A 474 -6.44 0.66 -12.78
CA LEU A 474 -7.63 -0.15 -12.48
C LEU A 474 -8.90 0.27 -13.25
N PRO A 475 -9.26 1.57 -13.34
CA PRO A 475 -10.46 1.98 -14.07
C PRO A 475 -10.45 1.54 -15.54
N GLU A 476 -9.31 1.70 -16.21
CA GLU A 476 -9.15 1.31 -17.61
C GLU A 476 -9.12 -0.21 -17.78
N LEU A 477 -8.50 -0.94 -16.84
CA LEU A 477 -8.49 -2.40 -16.84
C LEU A 477 -9.91 -2.99 -16.73
N LEU A 478 -10.77 -2.40 -15.89
CA LEU A 478 -12.17 -2.81 -15.78
C LEU A 478 -12.97 -2.46 -17.04
N ALA A 479 -12.66 -1.34 -17.69
CA ALA A 479 -13.40 -0.87 -18.87
C ALA A 479 -13.05 -1.63 -20.15
N THR A 480 -11.76 -1.83 -20.45
CA THR A 480 -11.28 -2.33 -21.75
C THR A 480 -10.21 -3.42 -21.65
N GLY A 481 -9.79 -3.80 -20.43
CA GLY A 481 -8.70 -4.76 -20.24
C GLY A 481 -8.99 -6.13 -20.88
N ALA A 482 -10.24 -6.59 -20.83
CA ALA A 482 -10.65 -7.87 -21.42
C ALA A 482 -10.40 -7.94 -22.95
N ASP A 483 -10.65 -6.84 -23.66
CA ASP A 483 -10.47 -6.74 -25.11
C ASP A 483 -8.99 -6.83 -25.50
N GLN A 484 -8.10 -6.35 -24.62
CA GLN A 484 -6.64 -6.41 -24.79
C GLN A 484 -6.04 -7.74 -24.33
N GLY A 485 -6.84 -8.67 -23.78
CA GLY A 485 -6.34 -9.94 -23.23
C GLY A 485 -5.81 -9.82 -21.80
N LEU A 486 -6.32 -8.83 -21.05
CA LEU A 486 -6.07 -8.58 -19.63
C LEU A 486 -7.38 -8.67 -18.83
N PRO A 487 -8.09 -9.82 -18.85
CA PRO A 487 -9.34 -9.96 -18.10
C PRO A 487 -9.08 -9.72 -16.62
N THR A 488 -9.84 -8.78 -16.05
CA THR A 488 -9.63 -8.29 -14.69
C THR A 488 -10.80 -8.63 -13.79
N LEU A 489 -10.49 -9.27 -12.66
CA LEU A 489 -11.37 -9.44 -11.51
C LEU A 489 -10.84 -8.59 -10.37
N ALA A 490 -11.56 -7.54 -9.98
CA ALA A 490 -11.23 -6.72 -8.83
C ALA A 490 -12.15 -7.03 -7.66
N LEU A 491 -11.58 -7.27 -6.48
CA LEU A 491 -12.35 -7.54 -5.26
C LEU A 491 -12.05 -6.46 -4.22
N LEU A 492 -13.09 -5.76 -3.79
CA LEU A 492 -13.00 -4.69 -2.78
C LEU A 492 -13.90 -5.02 -1.58
N ARG A 493 -13.64 -4.37 -0.45
CA ARG A 493 -14.46 -4.52 0.76
C ARG A 493 -15.69 -3.63 0.73
N SER A 494 -15.58 -2.44 0.13
CA SER A 494 -16.69 -1.49 0.03
C SER A 494 -16.50 -0.45 -1.07
N GLN A 495 -17.57 0.29 -1.40
CA GLN A 495 -17.55 1.36 -2.40
C GLN A 495 -16.75 2.58 -1.92
N GLU A 496 -16.67 2.80 -0.61
CA GLU A 496 -15.89 3.88 0.00
C GLU A 496 -14.40 3.69 -0.27
N GLN A 497 -13.90 2.45 -0.28
CA GLN A 497 -12.52 2.16 -0.66
C GLN A 497 -12.24 2.56 -2.12
N ALA A 498 -13.18 2.24 -3.03
CA ALA A 498 -13.08 2.62 -4.43
C ALA A 498 -13.04 4.16 -4.58
N ARG A 499 -13.98 4.86 -3.94
CA ARG A 499 -14.04 6.34 -3.96
C ARG A 499 -12.81 7.00 -3.36
N ALA A 500 -12.23 6.42 -2.31
CA ALA A 500 -11.05 6.97 -1.67
C ALA A 500 -9.79 6.84 -2.54
N ARG A 501 -9.64 5.73 -3.28
CA ARG A 501 -8.46 5.44 -4.12
C ARG A 501 -8.58 5.99 -5.55
N TRP A 502 -9.79 6.02 -6.11
CA TRP A 502 -10.06 6.49 -7.47
C TRP A 502 -11.19 7.54 -7.48
N PRO A 503 -11.03 8.70 -6.80
CA PRO A 503 -12.11 9.69 -6.62
C PRO A 503 -12.62 10.34 -7.91
N GLN A 504 -11.88 10.22 -9.01
CA GLN A 504 -12.23 10.80 -10.31
C GLN A 504 -12.97 9.81 -11.23
N HIS A 505 -13.12 8.56 -10.82
CA HIS A 505 -13.70 7.50 -11.63
C HIS A 505 -14.84 6.81 -10.86
N GLU A 506 -15.98 6.61 -11.51
CA GLU A 506 -16.99 5.68 -11.02
C GLU A 506 -16.63 4.29 -11.55
N LEU A 507 -16.21 3.40 -10.64
CA LEU A 507 -15.92 2.02 -11.02
C LEU A 507 -17.23 1.24 -11.21
N PRO A 508 -17.35 0.43 -12.28
CA PRO A 508 -18.55 -0.36 -12.54
C PRO A 508 -18.60 -1.54 -11.56
N VAL A 509 -19.41 -1.43 -10.52
CA VAL A 509 -19.68 -2.50 -9.53
C VAL A 509 -20.73 -3.47 -10.06
#